data_AF-A0A529KAJ7-F1
#
_entry.id   AF-A0A529KAJ7-F1
#
_cell.length_a   1.000
_cell.length_b   1.000
_cell.length_c   1.000
_cell.angle_alpha   90.00
_cell.angle_beta   90.00
_cell.angle_gamma   90.00
#
_symmetry.space_group_name_H-M   'P 1'
#
loop_
_entity.id
_entity.type
_entity.pdbx_description
1 polymer ?
#
loop_
_entity_poly.entity_id
_entity_poly.type
_entity_poly.pdbx_seq_one_letter_code
_entity_poly.pdbx_strand_id
1 'polypeptide(L)'
;AELEPIVADLAALRDDVDKLLEIHMESTIPSGNESQSERQQSDSNTDSIFEFEPALEKSGSAAEPRTRSAEPPKTYPLGLVLKACPEIADYAVEGIGNWRDFMITAAQVRGYLGVSPSAYEDACHVMGQEIAAVVIACILQRAQHIDSAGGYLRVLTEKARAGEFSVGPMLMAALRANGVTAKMTG
;
A
#
# COMPACT_ATOMS: atom_id res chain seq x y z
N ALA A 1 -14.60 43.16 -12.10
CA ALA A 1 -13.88 43.92 -11.06
C ALA A 1 -13.50 43.01 -9.89
N GLU A 2 -14.44 42.38 -9.18
CA GLU A 2 -14.12 41.67 -7.92
C GLU A 2 -13.45 40.29 -8.07
N LEU A 3 -13.44 39.68 -9.27
CA LEU A 3 -12.84 38.36 -9.51
C LEU A 3 -11.35 38.40 -9.83
N GLU A 4 -10.84 39.52 -10.35
CA GLU A 4 -9.41 39.69 -10.69
C GLU A 4 -8.46 39.58 -9.48
N PRO A 5 -8.73 40.18 -8.30
CA PRO A 5 -7.86 40.00 -7.14
C PRO A 5 -7.84 38.54 -6.66
N ILE A 6 -8.97 37.83 -6.68
CA ILE A 6 -9.06 36.42 -6.25
C ILE A 6 -8.21 35.51 -7.16
N VAL A 7 -8.18 35.78 -8.47
CA VAL A 7 -7.32 35.06 -9.42
C VAL A 7 -5.84 35.34 -9.16
N ALA A 8 -5.48 36.59 -8.80
CA ALA A 8 -4.11 36.93 -8.43
C ALA A 8 -3.67 36.25 -7.12
N ASP A 9 -4.52 36.22 -6.09
CA ASP A 9 -4.25 35.56 -4.82
C ASP A 9 -4.08 34.04 -4.98
N LEU A 10 -4.91 33.40 -5.82
CA LEU A 10 -4.78 31.97 -6.13
C LEU A 10 -3.54 31.65 -6.98
N ALA A 11 -3.11 32.55 -7.86
CA ALA A 11 -1.86 32.42 -8.59
C ALA A 11 -0.64 32.50 -7.66
N ALA A 12 -0.63 33.48 -6.75
CA ALA A 12 0.43 33.60 -5.74
C ALA A 12 0.51 32.38 -4.81
N LEU A 13 -0.64 31.87 -4.34
CA LEU A 13 -0.68 30.66 -3.53
C LEU A 13 -0.15 29.43 -4.28
N ARG A 14 -0.41 29.33 -5.59
CA ARG A 14 0.14 28.26 -6.42
C ARG A 14 1.66 28.36 -6.52
N ASP A 15 2.19 29.54 -6.83
CA ASP A 15 3.64 29.75 -6.97
C ASP A 15 4.39 29.44 -5.66
N ASP A 16 3.81 29.78 -4.50
CA ASP A 16 4.36 29.41 -3.18
C ASP A 16 4.36 27.89 -2.93
N VAL A 17 3.31 27.18 -3.35
CA VAL A 17 3.24 25.70 -3.24
C VAL A 17 4.23 25.02 -4.18
N ASP A 18 4.30 25.45 -5.45
CA ASP A 18 5.23 24.92 -6.45
C ASP A 18 6.69 25.09 -5.94
N LYS A 19 7.01 26.26 -5.36
CA LYS A 19 8.32 26.56 -4.75
C LYS A 19 8.63 25.71 -3.51
N LEU A 20 7.66 25.47 -2.63
CA LEU A 20 7.85 24.61 -1.44
C LEU A 20 8.08 23.14 -1.83
N LEU A 21 7.41 22.67 -2.88
CA LEU A 21 7.61 21.32 -3.42
C LEU A 21 9.00 21.17 -4.06
N GLU A 22 9.45 22.17 -4.81
CA GLU A 22 10.79 22.19 -5.43
C GLU A 22 11.90 22.18 -4.37
N ILE A 23 11.80 23.00 -3.32
CA ILE A 23 12.73 23.00 -2.18
C ILE A 23 12.76 21.64 -1.47
N HIS A 24 11.60 21.00 -1.29
CA HIS A 24 11.53 19.68 -0.65
C HIS A 24 12.18 18.58 -1.52
N MET A 25 12.02 18.66 -2.83
CA MET A 25 12.60 17.70 -3.77
C MET A 25 14.12 17.87 -3.89
N GLU A 26 14.62 19.12 -3.92
CA GLU A 26 16.05 19.43 -3.95
C GLU A 26 16.76 19.08 -2.62
N SER A 27 16.09 19.28 -1.48
CA SER A 27 16.58 18.86 -0.16
C SER A 27 16.77 17.34 -0.02
N THR A 28 16.25 16.53 -0.94
CA THR A 28 16.26 15.06 -0.85
C THR A 28 17.54 14.43 -1.45
N ILE A 29 18.39 15.20 -2.17
CA ILE A 29 19.65 14.69 -2.76
C ILE A 29 20.77 15.74 -2.65
N PRO A 30 21.73 15.60 -1.71
CA PRO A 30 23.08 15.22 -2.15
C PRO A 30 23.89 14.31 -1.17
N SER A 31 24.17 13.09 -1.63
CA SER A 31 25.46 12.36 -1.63
C SER A 31 26.63 12.73 -0.66
N GLY A 32 27.00 11.77 0.21
CA GLY A 32 28.37 11.51 0.76
C GLY A 32 28.95 12.54 1.74
N ASN A 33 29.83 12.25 2.72
CA ASN A 33 30.61 11.08 3.16
C ASN A 33 31.15 11.41 4.59
N GLU A 34 31.73 10.54 5.44
CA GLU A 34 31.93 9.08 5.50
C GLU A 34 32.42 8.67 6.92
N SER A 35 32.26 7.39 7.31
CA SER A 35 33.10 6.77 8.36
C SER A 35 32.99 5.24 8.32
N GLN A 36 34.14 4.56 8.27
CA GLN A 36 34.21 3.09 8.17
C GLN A 36 33.99 2.40 9.52
N SER A 37 33.29 1.27 9.51
CA SER A 37 33.77 0.09 10.21
C SER A 37 33.36 -1.17 9.45
N GLU A 38 34.31 -2.06 9.23
CA GLU A 38 34.15 -3.27 8.42
C GLU A 38 33.17 -4.27 9.04
N ARG A 39 32.34 -4.90 8.20
CA ARG A 39 32.57 -6.30 7.84
C ARG A 39 31.84 -6.70 6.57
N GLN A 40 32.50 -7.58 5.81
CA GLN A 40 32.10 -8.00 4.48
C GLN A 40 30.79 -8.78 4.49
N GLN A 41 29.99 -8.60 3.44
CA GLN A 41 29.50 -9.74 2.67
C GLN A 41 29.22 -9.30 1.22
N SER A 42 30.06 -9.80 0.31
CA SER A 42 29.77 -9.82 -1.11
C SER A 42 28.56 -10.73 -1.37
N ASP A 43 27.77 -10.44 -2.40
CA ASP A 43 27.77 -11.27 -3.60
C ASP A 43 27.06 -10.56 -4.76
N SER A 44 27.40 -11.00 -5.98
CA SER A 44 27.32 -10.19 -7.20
C SER A 44 25.93 -10.08 -7.83
N ASN A 45 25.79 -9.03 -8.65
CA ASN A 45 24.70 -8.88 -9.62
C ASN A 45 24.49 -10.15 -10.47
N THR A 46 23.25 -10.42 -10.87
CA THR A 46 22.97 -11.03 -12.19
C THR A 46 21.66 -10.49 -12.73
N ASP A 47 21.77 -9.88 -13.91
CA ASP A 47 20.67 -9.45 -14.77
C ASP A 47 20.13 -10.68 -15.52
N SER A 48 18.81 -10.86 -15.60
CA SER A 48 18.19 -11.81 -16.54
C SER A 48 16.71 -11.49 -16.80
N ILE A 49 16.52 -10.65 -17.81
CA ILE A 49 15.80 -10.98 -19.05
C ILE A 49 14.74 -12.08 -18.93
N PHE A 50 13.51 -11.68 -19.27
CA PHE A 50 12.32 -12.51 -19.34
C PHE A 50 12.17 -13.08 -20.75
N GLU A 51 12.28 -14.40 -20.96
CA GLU A 51 11.73 -15.09 -22.14
C GLU A 51 11.09 -16.44 -21.76
N PHE A 52 9.98 -16.76 -22.41
CA PHE A 52 9.28 -18.04 -22.35
C PHE A 52 9.69 -18.89 -23.54
N GLU A 53 9.88 -20.21 -23.39
CA GLU A 53 9.36 -21.23 -24.32
C GLU A 53 9.47 -22.66 -23.71
N PRO A 54 8.79 -23.69 -24.27
CA PRO A 54 8.45 -24.91 -23.54
C PRO A 54 9.22 -26.19 -23.93
N ALA A 55 8.91 -27.26 -23.19
CA ALA A 55 8.92 -28.68 -23.61
C ALA A 55 10.23 -29.52 -23.54
N LEU A 56 10.24 -30.38 -22.50
CA LEU A 56 10.17 -31.86 -22.65
C LEU A 56 11.47 -32.72 -22.65
N GLU A 57 11.47 -33.64 -21.66
CA GLU A 57 12.24 -34.89 -21.46
C GLU A 57 13.77 -34.95 -21.19
N LYS A 58 14.04 -35.44 -19.96
CA LYS A 58 14.85 -36.63 -19.58
C LYS A 58 16.23 -36.47 -18.91
N SER A 59 16.32 -37.23 -17.81
CA SER A 59 17.47 -37.79 -17.11
C SER A 59 18.46 -36.87 -16.39
N GLY A 60 18.46 -36.99 -15.05
CA GLY A 60 19.70 -37.13 -14.27
C GLY A 60 20.12 -35.94 -13.41
N SER A 61 19.78 -35.98 -12.12
CA SER A 61 20.42 -35.18 -11.06
C SER A 61 20.31 -33.65 -11.19
N ALA A 62 19.08 -33.12 -11.29
CA ALA A 62 18.82 -31.71 -11.02
C ALA A 62 18.85 -31.44 -9.50
N ALA A 63 19.67 -30.48 -9.07
CA ALA A 63 19.50 -29.85 -7.77
C ALA A 63 18.10 -29.24 -7.69
N GLU A 64 17.42 -29.34 -6.55
CA GLU A 64 16.08 -28.78 -6.40
C GLU A 64 16.07 -27.29 -6.76
N PRO A 65 15.39 -26.87 -7.84
CA PRO A 65 14.95 -25.49 -7.87
C PRO A 65 14.02 -25.37 -6.68
N ARG A 66 14.29 -24.43 -5.77
CA ARG A 66 13.31 -24.03 -4.77
C ARG A 66 12.16 -23.37 -5.52
N THR A 67 11.25 -24.22 -5.99
CA THR A 67 9.87 -23.87 -6.28
C THR A 67 9.40 -23.13 -5.05
N ARG A 68 9.32 -21.80 -5.14
CA ARG A 68 8.54 -21.03 -4.18
C ARG A 68 7.16 -21.64 -4.27
N SER A 69 6.81 -22.39 -3.23
CA SER A 69 5.58 -23.17 -3.20
C SER A 69 4.45 -22.27 -3.65
N ALA A 70 3.63 -22.74 -4.58
CA ALA A 70 2.34 -22.13 -4.83
C ALA A 70 1.47 -22.37 -3.59
N GLU A 71 1.79 -21.64 -2.52
CA GLU A 71 0.95 -21.53 -1.34
C GLU A 71 -0.41 -21.05 -1.84
N PRO A 72 -1.53 -21.63 -1.35
CA PRO A 72 -2.84 -21.08 -1.64
C PRO A 72 -2.85 -19.61 -1.26
N PRO A 73 -3.53 -18.73 -2.02
CA PRO A 73 -3.45 -17.29 -1.80
C PRO A 73 -3.73 -16.96 -0.34
N LYS A 74 -2.70 -16.42 0.34
CA LYS A 74 -2.75 -16.00 1.76
C LYS A 74 -3.71 -14.83 1.99
N THR A 75 -4.26 -14.29 0.90
CA THR A 75 -5.19 -13.17 0.82
C THR A 75 -6.62 -13.67 0.69
N TYR A 76 -7.53 -13.09 1.49
CA TYR A 76 -8.97 -13.30 1.37
C TYR A 76 -9.47 -13.00 -0.06
N PRO A 77 -10.52 -13.66 -0.59
CA PRO A 77 -11.00 -13.36 -1.93
C PRO A 77 -11.49 -11.90 -2.02
N LEU A 78 -11.17 -11.21 -3.12
CA LEU A 78 -11.43 -9.76 -3.29
C LEU A 78 -12.90 -9.38 -3.02
N GLY A 79 -13.87 -10.18 -3.46
CA GLY A 79 -15.29 -9.95 -3.19
C GLY A 79 -15.67 -9.98 -1.70
N LEU A 80 -14.94 -10.73 -0.86
CA LEU A 80 -15.11 -10.68 0.60
C LEU A 80 -14.54 -9.38 1.17
N VAL A 81 -13.41 -8.90 0.63
CA VAL A 81 -12.77 -7.65 1.04
C VAL A 81 -13.65 -6.45 0.69
N LEU A 82 -14.17 -6.37 -0.53
CA LEU A 82 -15.09 -5.30 -0.95
C LEU A 82 -16.39 -5.32 -0.15
N LYS A 83 -16.90 -6.50 0.25
CA LYS A 83 -18.03 -6.60 1.18
C LYS A 83 -17.70 -6.16 2.61
N ALA A 84 -16.44 -6.32 3.02
CA ALA A 84 -15.94 -5.87 4.32
C ALA A 84 -15.66 -4.37 4.37
N CYS A 85 -15.28 -3.76 3.24
CA CYS A 85 -14.88 -2.36 3.14
C CYS A 85 -15.52 -1.69 1.91
N PRO A 86 -16.86 -1.58 1.83
CA PRO A 86 -17.56 -1.01 0.67
C PRO A 86 -17.14 0.43 0.36
N GLU A 87 -16.81 1.24 1.36
CA GLU A 87 -16.43 2.66 1.18
C GLU A 87 -15.24 2.89 0.23
N ILE A 88 -14.37 1.89 0.02
CA ILE A 88 -13.26 2.04 -0.93
C ILE A 88 -13.73 2.08 -2.39
N ALA A 89 -14.91 1.54 -2.70
CA ALA A 89 -15.47 1.55 -4.04
C ALA A 89 -15.83 2.96 -4.50
N ASP A 90 -16.21 3.86 -3.59
CA ASP A 90 -16.56 5.25 -3.88
C ASP A 90 -15.37 6.09 -4.40
N TYR A 91 -14.14 5.58 -4.23
CA TYR A 91 -12.90 6.19 -4.72
C TYR A 91 -12.42 5.60 -6.07
N ALA A 92 -13.10 4.58 -6.60
CA ALA A 92 -12.68 3.91 -7.84
C ALA A 92 -13.47 4.43 -9.06
N VAL A 93 -12.80 5.17 -9.95
CA VAL A 93 -13.40 5.82 -11.12
C VAL A 93 -14.12 4.83 -12.06
N GLU A 94 -13.53 3.66 -12.28
CA GLU A 94 -14.08 2.59 -13.15
C GLU A 94 -14.62 1.40 -12.33
N GLY A 95 -14.73 1.55 -11.01
CA GLY A 95 -14.97 0.45 -10.08
C GLY A 95 -13.73 -0.42 -9.82
N ILE A 96 -13.91 -1.52 -9.08
CA ILE A 96 -12.83 -2.42 -8.67
C ILE A 96 -13.15 -3.84 -9.17
N GLY A 97 -12.57 -4.23 -10.30
CA GLY A 97 -12.78 -5.54 -10.92
C GLY A 97 -11.76 -6.59 -10.49
N ASN A 98 -10.54 -6.18 -10.16
CA ASN A 98 -9.44 -7.07 -9.78
C ASN A 98 -8.49 -6.46 -8.72
N TRP A 99 -7.51 -7.26 -8.26
CA TRP A 99 -6.56 -6.86 -7.22
C TRP A 99 -5.68 -5.67 -7.56
N ARG A 100 -5.31 -5.49 -8.84
CA ARG A 100 -4.52 -4.32 -9.27
C ARG A 100 -5.34 -3.04 -9.10
N ASP A 101 -6.61 -3.03 -9.55
CA ASP A 101 -7.51 -1.90 -9.39
C ASP A 101 -7.66 -1.55 -7.90
N PHE A 102 -7.89 -2.57 -7.06
CA PHE A 102 -8.01 -2.42 -5.60
C PHE A 102 -6.75 -1.80 -4.97
N MET A 103 -5.56 -2.28 -5.34
CA MET A 103 -4.29 -1.73 -4.84
C MET A 103 -4.04 -0.29 -5.32
N ILE A 104 -4.43 0.05 -6.55
CA ILE A 104 -4.37 1.42 -7.08
C ILE A 104 -5.31 2.35 -6.28
N THR A 105 -6.57 1.94 -6.08
CA THR A 105 -7.53 2.72 -5.28
C THR A 105 -7.06 2.88 -3.83
N ALA A 106 -6.55 1.83 -3.19
CA ALA A 106 -5.97 1.91 -1.85
C ALA A 106 -4.75 2.86 -1.79
N ALA A 107 -3.89 2.84 -2.81
CA ALA A 107 -2.74 3.74 -2.93
C ALA A 107 -3.12 5.21 -3.18
N GLN A 108 -4.35 5.49 -3.61
CA GLN A 108 -4.94 6.83 -3.62
C GLN A 108 -5.56 7.18 -2.26
N VAL A 109 -6.39 6.28 -1.70
CA VAL A 109 -7.10 6.45 -0.42
C VAL A 109 -6.16 6.73 0.76
N ARG A 110 -4.95 6.13 0.77
CA ARG A 110 -3.93 6.45 1.79
C ARG A 110 -3.64 7.96 1.89
N GLY A 111 -3.74 8.71 0.78
CA GLY A 111 -3.53 10.16 0.77
C GLY A 111 -4.65 10.90 1.50
N TYR A 112 -5.90 10.55 1.23
CA TYR A 112 -7.08 11.11 1.91
C TYR A 112 -7.12 10.78 3.41
N LEU A 113 -6.54 9.64 3.81
CA LEU A 113 -6.37 9.24 5.21
C LEU A 113 -5.15 9.89 5.91
N GLY A 114 -4.37 10.75 5.23
CA GLY A 114 -3.16 11.34 5.82
C GLY A 114 -2.02 10.35 6.08
N VAL A 115 -2.00 9.21 5.36
CA VAL A 115 -0.95 8.20 5.44
C VAL A 115 0.20 8.58 4.49
N SER A 116 1.30 9.04 5.08
CA SER A 116 2.56 9.35 4.40
C SER A 116 3.06 8.19 3.52
N PRO A 117 3.62 8.43 2.31
CA PRO A 117 4.10 7.38 1.40
C PRO A 117 5.00 6.33 2.09
N SER A 118 6.00 6.78 2.84
CA SER A 118 6.94 5.92 3.58
C SER A 118 6.28 4.96 4.58
N ALA A 119 5.15 5.33 5.19
CA ALA A 119 4.41 4.45 6.09
C ALA A 119 3.67 3.33 5.33
N TYR A 120 3.18 3.64 4.14
CA TYR A 120 2.53 2.67 3.27
C TYR A 120 3.55 1.76 2.58
N GLU A 121 4.71 2.28 2.21
CA GLU A 121 5.83 1.51 1.65
C GLU A 121 6.41 0.53 2.68
N ASP A 122 6.64 0.95 3.93
CA ASP A 122 7.07 0.04 5.01
C ASP A 122 6.01 -1.02 5.30
N ALA A 123 4.72 -0.64 5.32
CA ALA A 123 3.63 -1.61 5.41
C ALA A 123 3.69 -2.64 4.26
N CYS A 124 3.81 -2.19 3.00
CA CYS A 124 3.91 -3.07 1.84
C CYS A 124 5.13 -4.02 1.90
N HIS A 125 6.27 -3.56 2.41
CA HIS A 125 7.47 -4.40 2.59
C HIS A 125 7.29 -5.47 3.67
N VAL A 126 6.63 -5.14 4.78
CA VAL A 126 6.48 -6.05 5.92
C VAL A 126 5.32 -7.02 5.77
N MET A 127 4.14 -6.57 5.35
CA MET A 127 2.92 -7.41 5.28
C MET A 127 2.52 -7.81 3.85
N GLY A 128 3.17 -7.27 2.82
CA GLY A 128 2.85 -7.48 1.41
C GLY A 128 1.82 -6.48 0.88
N GLN A 129 1.88 -6.20 -0.43
CA GLN A 129 1.09 -5.16 -1.10
C GLN A 129 -0.43 -5.38 -0.98
N GLU A 130 -0.91 -6.60 -1.24
CA GLU A 130 -2.35 -6.92 -1.14
C GLU A 130 -2.87 -6.72 0.29
N ILE A 131 -2.14 -7.20 1.30
CA ILE A 131 -2.53 -7.07 2.71
C ILE A 131 -2.48 -5.61 3.17
N ALA A 132 -1.46 -4.84 2.75
CA ALA A 132 -1.38 -3.41 3.04
C ALA A 132 -2.57 -2.64 2.42
N ALA A 133 -2.97 -2.97 1.19
CA ALA A 133 -4.17 -2.40 0.57
C ALA A 133 -5.47 -2.78 1.32
N VAL A 134 -5.59 -4.04 1.77
CA VAL A 134 -6.73 -4.48 2.62
C VAL A 134 -6.75 -3.71 3.94
N VAL A 135 -5.59 -3.46 4.57
CA VAL A 135 -5.50 -2.66 5.80
C VAL A 135 -5.91 -1.21 5.55
N ILE A 136 -5.49 -0.56 4.45
CA ILE A 136 -5.97 0.79 4.10
C ILE A 136 -7.50 0.81 3.93
N ALA A 137 -8.08 -0.18 3.25
CA ALA A 137 -9.54 -0.29 3.11
C ALA A 137 -10.25 -0.47 4.47
N CYS A 138 -9.70 -1.29 5.37
CA CYS A 138 -10.23 -1.49 6.72
C CYS A 138 -10.09 -0.26 7.63
N ILE A 139 -9.05 0.56 7.40
CA ILE A 139 -8.84 1.83 8.11
C ILE A 139 -9.84 2.88 7.59
N LEU A 140 -10.04 2.97 6.28
CA LEU A 140 -11.06 3.84 5.67
C LEU A 140 -12.44 3.58 6.29
N GLN A 141 -12.87 2.31 6.28
CA GLN A 141 -14.15 1.85 6.82
C GLN A 141 -14.38 2.15 8.32
N ARG A 142 -13.33 2.60 9.02
CA ARG A 142 -13.33 2.95 10.44
C ARG A 142 -12.71 4.32 10.73
N ALA A 143 -12.48 5.16 9.72
CA ALA A 143 -11.69 6.40 9.85
C ALA A 143 -12.26 7.35 10.92
N GLN A 144 -13.59 7.40 11.06
CA GLN A 144 -14.29 8.19 12.11
C GLN A 144 -13.96 7.76 13.56
N HIS A 145 -13.34 6.60 13.75
CA HIS A 145 -12.96 6.03 15.05
C HIS A 145 -11.43 5.89 15.22
N ILE A 146 -10.63 6.56 14.37
CA ILE A 146 -9.17 6.45 14.35
C ILE A 146 -8.57 7.87 14.32
N ASP A 147 -7.93 8.29 15.42
CA ASP A 147 -7.36 9.65 15.54
C ASP A 147 -6.27 9.96 14.50
N SER A 148 -5.49 8.94 14.11
CA SER A 148 -4.46 9.03 13.08
C SER A 148 -4.28 7.71 12.35
N ALA A 149 -4.80 7.64 11.11
CA ALA A 149 -4.61 6.47 10.24
C ALA A 149 -3.13 6.17 9.96
N GLY A 150 -2.31 7.20 9.73
CA GLY A 150 -0.86 7.06 9.49
C GLY A 150 -0.07 6.62 10.72
N GLY A 151 -0.52 6.95 11.94
CA GLY A 151 0.03 6.41 13.18
C GLY A 151 -0.42 4.96 13.40
N TYR A 152 -1.71 4.68 13.21
CA TYR A 152 -2.29 3.35 13.37
C TYR A 152 -1.66 2.33 12.41
N LEU A 153 -1.46 2.69 11.14
CA LEU A 153 -0.79 1.82 10.16
C LEU A 153 0.63 1.43 10.62
N ARG A 154 1.43 2.37 11.13
CA ARG A 154 2.78 2.08 11.66
C ARG A 154 2.75 1.07 12.81
N VAL A 155 1.77 1.17 13.72
CA VAL A 155 1.59 0.20 14.82
C VAL A 155 1.22 -1.19 14.29
N LEU A 156 0.42 -1.27 13.22
CA LEU A 156 0.10 -2.54 12.56
C LEU A 156 1.32 -3.13 11.83
N THR A 157 2.12 -2.30 11.17
CA THR A 157 3.38 -2.69 10.52
C THR A 157 4.38 -3.24 11.53
N GLU A 158 4.54 -2.60 12.70
CA GLU A 158 5.43 -3.11 13.76
C GLU A 158 4.94 -4.47 14.30
N LYS A 159 3.62 -4.62 14.52
CA LYS A 159 3.04 -5.92 14.88
C LYS A 159 3.21 -6.99 13.80
N ALA A 160 3.17 -6.61 12.52
CA ALA A 160 3.44 -7.52 11.42
C ALA A 160 4.92 -7.95 11.38
N ARG A 161 5.83 -7.02 11.66
CA ARG A 161 7.28 -7.28 11.80
C ARG A 161 7.58 -8.24 12.96
N ALA A 162 6.82 -8.14 14.06
CA ALA A 162 6.87 -9.08 15.18
C ALA A 162 6.12 -10.42 14.94
N GLY A 163 5.40 -10.58 13.83
CA GLY A 163 4.57 -11.76 13.56
C GLY A 163 3.25 -11.82 14.34
N GLU A 164 2.87 -10.75 15.04
CA GLU A 164 1.67 -10.64 15.87
C GLU A 164 0.43 -10.11 15.11
N PHE A 165 0.60 -9.65 13.87
CA PHE A 165 -0.49 -9.13 13.05
C PHE A 165 -1.12 -10.20 12.16
N SER A 166 -2.46 -10.16 12.06
CA SER A 166 -3.21 -10.81 10.99
C SER A 166 -4.37 -9.92 10.55
N VAL A 167 -4.64 -9.88 9.24
CA VAL A 167 -5.72 -9.03 8.68
C VAL A 167 -7.12 -9.61 8.90
N GLY A 168 -7.22 -10.92 9.16
CA GLY A 168 -8.50 -11.63 9.35
C GLY A 168 -9.40 -11.04 10.44
N PRO A 169 -8.94 -10.86 11.69
CA PRO A 169 -9.73 -10.25 12.76
C PRO A 169 -10.21 -8.83 12.43
N MET A 170 -9.40 -8.05 11.71
CA MET A 170 -9.73 -6.71 11.25
C MET A 170 -10.84 -6.73 10.18
N LEU A 171 -10.68 -7.58 9.16
CA LEU A 171 -11.66 -7.78 8.09
C LEU A 171 -13.01 -8.29 8.63
N MET A 172 -12.96 -9.22 9.58
CA MET A 172 -14.16 -9.76 10.23
C MET A 172 -14.84 -8.74 11.16
N ALA A 173 -14.11 -7.79 11.74
CA ALA A 173 -14.69 -6.68 12.47
C ALA A 173 -15.43 -5.71 11.52
N ALA A 174 -14.84 -5.38 10.37
CA ALA A 174 -15.46 -4.54 9.34
C ALA A 174 -16.73 -5.18 8.76
N LEU A 175 -16.70 -6.48 8.40
CA LEU A 175 -17.88 -7.25 7.98
C LEU A 175 -19.04 -7.20 8.99
N ARG A 176 -18.72 -7.28 10.30
CA ARG A 176 -19.75 -7.18 11.36
C ARG A 176 -20.34 -5.78 11.47
N ALA A 177 -19.52 -4.73 11.37
CA ALA A 177 -20.01 -3.35 11.37
C ALA A 177 -20.99 -3.10 10.21
N ASN A 178 -20.63 -3.52 9.00
CA ASN A 178 -21.48 -3.35 7.81
C ASN A 178 -22.75 -4.22 7.85
N GLY A 179 -22.66 -5.41 8.44
CA GLY A 179 -23.81 -6.28 8.68
C GLY A 179 -24.82 -5.73 9.70
N VAL A 180 -24.43 -4.73 10.50
CA VAL A 180 -25.31 -3.99 11.40
C VAL A 180 -25.91 -2.77 10.69
N THR A 181 -25.11 -1.98 9.96
CA THR A 181 -25.63 -0.81 9.22
C THR A 181 -26.68 -1.20 8.19
N ALA A 182 -26.46 -2.29 7.43
CA ALA A 182 -27.42 -2.83 6.47
C ALA A 182 -28.76 -3.32 7.09
N LYS A 183 -28.83 -3.50 8.42
CA LYS A 183 -30.07 -3.85 9.14
C LYS A 183 -30.80 -2.65 9.73
N MET A 184 -30.17 -1.48 9.78
CA MET A 184 -30.76 -0.23 10.30
C MET A 184 -31.37 0.64 9.21
N THR A 185 -31.15 0.31 7.94
CA THR A 185 -31.67 1.00 6.75
C THR A 185 -32.81 0.24 6.05
N GLY A 186 -33.46 -0.71 6.73
CA GLY A 186 -34.53 -1.57 6.21
C GLY A 186 -35.76 -1.60 7.11
#